data_AF-A0A836BZ41-F1
#
_entry.id   AF-A0A836BZ41-F1
#
_cell.length_a   1.000
_cell.length_b   1.000
_cell.length_c   1.000
_cell.angle_alpha   90.00
_cell.angle_beta   90.00
_cell.angle_gamma   90.00
#
_symmetry.space_group_name_H-M   'P 1'
#
loop_
_entity.id
_entity.type
_entity.pdbx_description
1 polymer ?
#
loop_
_entity_poly.entity_id
_entity_poly.type
_entity_poly.pdbx_seq_one_letter_code
_entity_poly.pdbx_strand_id
1 'polypeptide(L)'
;MAPTTVTGETFVEVRRSVGGKPDPQVQQQLQKKAAAVDEHMLAAITAISNAPSTASIFKAKANAAKRASAAALLEKERADLKLLLASVMEYAAMRAGEAETVMARLVKTEQGTREAQAAKDKAEAEMRKVQDGAEARRRASEEAEAALRKQVAELEAEKQELQGTIAKLVRSKDQVSTKLKETMDEYQSTADVAEREIRRLQAEVKKAEEARDAAVVAVQKENADALADRAKEARLLQRRYDSAKGLAESSRGAYEAAKKQVEELTAQQAKAAEAADTQARRLSEARAARDAANAELESLRAEHGQLHALFVRLGGPQQQAAELQASAGAAAGREFNPNRSFKSGAAPRGSALKSRHGYCLHGGPCTAGANNVNRLHPLAFGDRAGLGALVAEQGLFLCSACVAEGHF
;
A
#
# COMPACT_ATOMS: atom_id res chain seq x y z
N MET A 1 -74.30 -67.74 -46.75
CA MET A 1 -75.18 -68.77 -47.36
C MET A 1 -75.14 -68.56 -48.86
N ALA A 2 -74.34 -69.33 -49.58
CA ALA A 2 -74.24 -69.26 -51.04
C ALA A 2 -75.18 -70.29 -51.67
N PRO A 3 -75.86 -69.98 -52.79
CA PRO A 3 -76.79 -70.90 -53.43
C PRO A 3 -76.01 -72.02 -54.14
N THR A 4 -76.26 -73.26 -53.73
CA THR A 4 -75.86 -74.47 -54.44
C THR A 4 -76.71 -74.62 -55.71
N THR A 5 -76.22 -74.13 -56.84
CA THR A 5 -76.79 -74.46 -58.15
C THR A 5 -76.39 -75.88 -58.51
N VAL A 6 -77.31 -76.82 -58.29
CA VAL A 6 -77.23 -78.19 -58.80
C VAL A 6 -77.56 -78.13 -60.30
N THR A 7 -76.54 -78.05 -61.14
CA THR A 7 -76.68 -78.31 -62.58
C THR A 7 -76.80 -79.82 -62.77
N GLY A 8 -78.03 -80.31 -62.76
CA GLY A 8 -78.33 -81.68 -63.16
C GLY A 8 -78.03 -81.84 -64.65
N GLU A 9 -76.89 -82.43 -64.98
CA GLU A 9 -76.61 -82.93 -66.32
C GLU A 9 -77.55 -84.09 -66.62
N THR A 10 -78.63 -83.82 -67.35
CA THR A 10 -79.46 -84.85 -67.97
C THR A 10 -78.63 -85.57 -69.02
N PHE A 11 -78.07 -86.72 -68.68
CA PHE A 11 -77.52 -87.67 -69.64
C PHE A 11 -78.68 -88.26 -70.45
N VAL A 12 -78.96 -87.66 -71.61
CA VAL A 12 -79.79 -88.29 -72.64
C VAL A 12 -78.93 -89.39 -73.27
N GLU A 13 -79.07 -90.62 -72.78
CA GLU A 13 -78.49 -91.79 -73.43
C GLU A 13 -79.23 -92.04 -74.76
N VAL A 14 -78.82 -91.33 -75.81
CA VAL A 14 -79.28 -91.61 -77.16
C VAL A 14 -78.63 -92.93 -77.57
N ARG A 15 -79.31 -94.06 -77.30
CA ARG A 15 -79.01 -95.33 -77.96
C ARG A 15 -79.33 -95.20 -79.44
N ARG A 16 -78.44 -94.53 -80.18
CA ARG A 16 -78.46 -94.58 -81.63
C ARG A 16 -78.02 -95.98 -82.02
N SER A 17 -78.97 -96.86 -82.33
CA SER A 17 -78.71 -98.02 -83.18
C SER A 17 -78.43 -97.51 -84.60
N VAL A 18 -77.36 -96.74 -84.77
CA VAL A 18 -76.80 -96.48 -86.10
C VAL A 18 -76.26 -97.82 -86.54
N GLY A 19 -76.69 -98.29 -87.71
CA GLY A 19 -76.30 -99.58 -88.27
C GLY A 19 -74.80 -99.81 -88.13
N GLY A 20 -74.42 -100.52 -87.07
CA GLY A 20 -73.11 -101.12 -86.95
C GLY A 20 -72.92 -102.07 -88.12
N LYS A 21 -71.66 -102.38 -88.44
CA LYS A 21 -71.32 -103.41 -89.41
C LYS A 21 -72.33 -104.56 -89.27
N PRO A 22 -73.05 -104.95 -90.33
CA PRO A 22 -73.70 -106.25 -90.28
C PRO A 22 -72.58 -107.20 -89.90
N ASP A 23 -72.73 -107.85 -88.74
CA ASP A 23 -71.76 -108.80 -88.23
C ASP A 23 -71.28 -109.63 -89.43
N PRO A 24 -69.96 -109.79 -89.66
CA PRO A 24 -69.48 -110.61 -90.77
C PRO A 24 -70.18 -111.96 -90.83
N GLN A 25 -70.60 -112.49 -89.67
CA GLN A 25 -71.45 -113.67 -89.55
C GLN A 25 -72.86 -113.46 -90.10
N VAL A 26 -73.52 -112.33 -89.81
CA VAL A 26 -74.84 -111.96 -90.36
C VAL A 26 -74.76 -111.74 -91.88
N GLN A 27 -73.73 -111.08 -92.40
CA GLN A 27 -73.55 -110.91 -93.85
C GLN A 27 -73.31 -112.26 -94.55
N GLN A 28 -72.49 -113.13 -93.97
CA GLN A 28 -72.31 -114.50 -94.45
C GLN A 28 -73.61 -115.33 -94.34
N GLN A 29 -74.39 -115.17 -93.27
CA GLN A 29 -75.68 -115.84 -93.11
C GLN A 29 -76.69 -115.38 -94.16
N LEU A 30 -76.72 -114.08 -94.49
CA LEU A 30 -77.59 -113.55 -95.55
C LEU A 30 -77.17 -114.06 -96.93
N GLN A 31 -75.87 -114.15 -97.22
CA GLN A 31 -75.35 -114.78 -98.45
C GLN A 31 -75.76 -116.26 -98.53
N LYS A 32 -75.62 -117.01 -97.44
CA LYS A 32 -76.05 -118.42 -97.37
C LYS A 32 -77.56 -118.58 -97.60
N LYS A 33 -78.38 -117.70 -97.01
CA LYS A 33 -79.83 -117.71 -97.20
C LYS A 33 -80.22 -117.34 -98.63
N ALA A 34 -79.58 -116.34 -99.24
CA ALA A 34 -79.80 -115.98 -100.63
C ALA A 34 -79.42 -117.14 -101.58
N ALA A 35 -78.31 -117.84 -101.31
CA ALA A 35 -77.91 -119.03 -102.04
C ALA A 35 -78.93 -120.18 -101.90
N ALA A 36 -79.45 -120.42 -100.70
CA ALA A 36 -80.49 -121.44 -100.47
C ALA A 36 -81.80 -121.12 -101.21
N VAL A 37 -82.22 -119.85 -101.27
CA VAL A 37 -83.39 -119.41 -102.05
C VAL A 37 -83.16 -119.66 -103.55
N ASP A 38 -81.96 -119.34 -104.07
CA ASP A 38 -81.58 -119.61 -105.47
C ASP A 38 -81.63 -121.11 -105.79
N GLU A 39 -81.11 -121.94 -104.88
CA GLU A 39 -81.12 -123.40 -104.99
C GLU A 39 -82.54 -123.98 -104.97
N HIS A 40 -83.40 -123.52 -104.07
CA HIS A 40 -84.81 -123.94 -104.01
C HIS A 40 -85.60 -123.53 -105.26
N MET A 41 -85.36 -122.34 -105.80
CA MET A 41 -85.98 -121.90 -107.07
C MET A 41 -85.52 -122.75 -108.25
N LEU A 42 -84.22 -123.05 -108.35
CA LEU A 42 -83.68 -123.96 -109.36
C LEU A 42 -84.28 -125.37 -109.25
N ALA A 43 -84.42 -125.89 -108.03
CA ALA A 43 -85.05 -127.18 -107.77
C ALA A 43 -86.53 -127.19 -108.20
N ALA A 44 -87.27 -126.10 -107.93
CA ALA A 44 -88.67 -125.95 -108.36
C ALA A 44 -88.80 -125.90 -109.89
N ILE A 45 -87.92 -125.16 -110.57
CA ILE A 45 -87.86 -125.09 -112.04
C ILE A 45 -87.57 -126.47 -112.64
N THR A 46 -86.61 -127.18 -112.05
CA THR A 46 -86.22 -128.55 -112.46
C THR A 46 -87.38 -129.53 -112.26
N ALA A 47 -88.06 -129.46 -111.12
CA ALA A 47 -89.21 -130.31 -110.81
C ALA A 47 -90.39 -130.05 -111.78
N ILE A 48 -90.66 -128.79 -112.13
CA ILE A 48 -91.72 -128.43 -113.09
C ILE A 48 -91.37 -128.87 -114.51
N SER A 49 -90.09 -128.76 -114.89
CA SER A 49 -89.60 -129.16 -116.22
C SER A 49 -89.66 -130.68 -116.42
N ASN A 50 -89.36 -131.45 -115.37
CA ASN A 50 -89.29 -132.92 -115.40
C ASN A 50 -90.59 -133.62 -114.97
N ALA A 51 -91.61 -132.88 -114.52
CA ALA A 51 -92.86 -133.47 -114.04
C ALA A 51 -93.53 -134.32 -115.14
N PRO A 52 -94.12 -135.50 -114.84
CA PRO A 52 -94.94 -136.25 -115.79
C PRO A 52 -96.27 -135.52 -116.09
N SER A 53 -96.89 -135.78 -117.25
CA SER A 53 -98.11 -135.09 -117.71
C SER A 53 -99.35 -135.30 -116.81
N THR A 54 -99.27 -136.25 -115.87
CA THR A 54 -100.27 -136.60 -114.86
C THR A 54 -100.04 -135.94 -113.50
N ALA A 55 -98.94 -135.22 -113.29
CA ALA A 55 -98.63 -134.57 -112.02
C ALA A 55 -99.49 -133.31 -111.79
N SER A 56 -100.14 -133.25 -110.62
CA SER A 56 -101.34 -132.45 -110.31
C SER A 56 -101.15 -130.95 -110.05
N ILE A 57 -99.99 -130.35 -110.35
CA ILE A 57 -99.79 -128.89 -110.18
C ILE A 57 -100.49 -128.08 -111.28
N PHE A 58 -100.87 -128.72 -112.39
CA PHE A 58 -101.67 -128.12 -113.44
C PHE A 58 -103.05 -128.79 -113.43
N LYS A 59 -104.10 -128.03 -113.07
CA LYS A 59 -105.49 -128.54 -112.95
C LYS A 59 -106.08 -129.17 -114.23
N ALA A 60 -105.39 -129.10 -115.37
CA ALA A 60 -105.71 -129.78 -116.61
C ALA A 60 -104.44 -130.39 -117.22
N LYS A 61 -104.53 -131.48 -118.01
CA LYS A 61 -103.39 -132.12 -118.71
C LYS A 61 -102.51 -131.05 -119.38
N ALA A 62 -101.43 -130.67 -118.71
CA ALA A 62 -100.53 -129.65 -119.22
C ALA A 62 -99.70 -130.30 -120.33
N ASN A 63 -99.89 -129.81 -121.56
CA ASN A 63 -99.00 -130.16 -122.65
C ASN A 63 -97.59 -129.60 -122.38
N ALA A 64 -96.57 -130.20 -123.01
CA ALA A 64 -95.17 -129.86 -122.74
C ALA A 64 -94.88 -128.34 -122.88
N ALA A 65 -95.56 -127.65 -123.78
CA ALA A 65 -95.43 -126.21 -124.01
C ALA A 65 -95.82 -125.36 -122.77
N LYS A 66 -96.89 -125.71 -122.04
CA LYS A 66 -97.30 -124.98 -120.83
C LYS A 66 -96.29 -125.14 -119.69
N ARG A 67 -95.68 -126.33 -119.55
CA ARG A 67 -94.62 -126.58 -118.55
C ARG A 67 -93.35 -125.81 -118.88
N ALA A 68 -92.94 -125.79 -120.14
CA ALA A 68 -91.79 -125.02 -120.61
C ALA A 68 -92.01 -123.50 -120.38
N SER A 69 -93.22 -122.98 -120.64
CA SER A 69 -93.55 -121.58 -120.36
C SER A 69 -93.53 -121.25 -118.86
N ALA A 70 -94.01 -122.15 -117.99
CA ALA A 70 -93.97 -121.95 -116.54
C ALA A 70 -92.52 -122.00 -115.99
N ALA A 71 -91.71 -122.95 -116.49
CA ALA A 71 -90.29 -123.03 -116.16
C ALA A 71 -89.52 -121.78 -116.62
N ALA A 72 -89.79 -121.26 -117.82
CA ALA A 72 -89.18 -120.04 -118.32
C ALA A 72 -89.57 -118.79 -117.52
N LEU A 73 -90.82 -118.70 -117.06
CA LEU A 73 -91.26 -117.61 -116.17
C LEU A 73 -90.56 -117.68 -114.82
N LEU A 74 -90.46 -118.86 -114.20
CA LEU A 74 -89.75 -119.05 -112.94
C LEU A 74 -88.24 -118.81 -113.06
N GLU A 75 -87.61 -119.16 -114.19
CA GLU A 75 -86.20 -118.85 -114.44
C GLU A 75 -85.97 -117.34 -114.56
N LYS A 76 -86.92 -116.63 -115.18
CA LYS A 76 -86.90 -115.16 -115.22
C LYS A 76 -87.06 -114.57 -113.82
N GLU A 77 -88.05 -115.02 -113.04
CA GLU A 77 -88.26 -114.55 -111.66
C GLU A 77 -87.07 -114.87 -110.76
N ARG A 78 -86.42 -116.02 -110.93
CA ARG A 78 -85.18 -116.39 -110.24
C ARG A 78 -84.05 -115.42 -110.59
N ALA A 79 -83.87 -115.09 -111.86
CA ALA A 79 -82.87 -114.12 -112.30
C ALA A 79 -83.14 -112.72 -111.72
N ASP A 80 -84.39 -112.27 -111.75
CA ASP A 80 -84.81 -110.98 -111.20
C ASP A 80 -84.60 -110.92 -109.67
N LEU A 81 -84.98 -111.98 -108.95
CA LEU A 81 -84.76 -112.09 -107.49
C LEU A 81 -83.28 -112.09 -107.11
N LYS A 82 -82.44 -112.79 -107.89
CA LYS A 82 -80.99 -112.82 -107.66
C LYS A 82 -80.37 -111.44 -107.83
N LEU A 83 -80.81 -110.69 -108.85
CA LEU A 83 -80.37 -109.32 -109.09
C LEU A 83 -80.83 -108.37 -107.96
N LEU A 84 -82.09 -108.47 -107.54
CA LEU A 84 -82.64 -107.70 -106.42
C LEU A 84 -81.87 -107.98 -105.12
N LEU A 85 -81.64 -109.25 -104.78
CA LEU A 85 -80.89 -109.62 -103.58
C LEU A 85 -79.45 -109.09 -103.61
N ALA A 86 -78.76 -109.20 -104.75
CA ALA A 86 -77.42 -108.63 -104.93
C ALA A 86 -77.42 -107.10 -104.73
N SER A 87 -78.38 -106.39 -105.34
CA SER A 87 -78.49 -104.94 -105.23
C SER A 87 -78.76 -104.45 -103.79
N VAL A 88 -79.61 -105.17 -103.05
CA VAL A 88 -79.90 -104.84 -101.65
C VAL A 88 -78.67 -105.07 -100.76
N MET A 89 -77.90 -106.13 -101.03
CA MET A 89 -76.65 -106.40 -100.31
C MET A 89 -75.56 -105.37 -100.60
N GLU A 90 -75.40 -104.94 -101.85
CA GLU A 90 -74.46 -103.87 -102.23
C GLU A 90 -74.86 -102.53 -101.61
N TYR A 91 -76.15 -102.20 -101.63
CA TYR A 91 -76.66 -100.99 -100.99
C TYR A 91 -76.42 -100.99 -99.46
N ALA A 92 -76.63 -102.13 -98.80
CA ALA A 92 -76.33 -102.29 -97.37
C ALA A 92 -74.83 -102.14 -97.07
N ALA A 93 -73.95 -102.68 -97.91
CA ALA A 93 -72.50 -102.56 -97.75
C ALA A 93 -72.02 -101.10 -97.94
N MET A 94 -72.56 -100.40 -98.93
CA MET A 94 -72.26 -98.99 -99.19
C MET A 94 -72.66 -98.10 -98.00
N ARG A 95 -73.86 -98.30 -97.45
CA ARG A 95 -74.35 -97.56 -96.28
C ARG A 95 -73.56 -97.84 -95.00
N ALA A 96 -73.06 -99.07 -94.83
CA ALA A 96 -72.17 -99.39 -93.71
C ALA A 96 -70.84 -98.60 -93.79
N GLY A 97 -70.25 -98.51 -94.99
CA GLY A 97 -69.04 -97.69 -95.22
C GLY A 97 -69.26 -96.20 -94.96
N GLU A 98 -70.37 -95.62 -95.42
CA GLU A 98 -70.73 -94.23 -95.13
C GLU A 98 -70.89 -93.98 -93.63
N ALA A 99 -71.60 -94.86 -92.91
CA ALA A 99 -71.79 -94.75 -91.47
C ALA A 99 -70.46 -94.79 -90.70
N GLU A 100 -69.49 -95.62 -91.11
CA GLU A 100 -68.16 -95.66 -90.51
C GLU A 100 -67.39 -94.35 -90.71
N THR A 101 -67.44 -93.76 -91.91
CA THR A 101 -66.76 -92.47 -92.15
C THR A 101 -67.37 -91.34 -91.33
N VAL A 102 -68.69 -91.34 -91.14
CA VAL A 102 -69.38 -90.36 -90.30
C VAL A 102 -69.04 -90.57 -88.83
N MET A 103 -69.02 -91.81 -88.34
CA MET A 103 -68.62 -92.14 -86.96
C MET A 103 -67.16 -91.76 -86.69
N ALA A 104 -66.23 -92.05 -87.60
CA ALA A 104 -64.84 -91.66 -87.47
C ALA A 104 -64.67 -90.14 -87.41
N ARG A 105 -65.43 -89.39 -88.22
CA ARG A 105 -65.48 -87.92 -88.15
C ARG A 105 -66.05 -87.44 -86.83
N LEU A 106 -67.14 -88.05 -86.35
CA LEU A 106 -67.78 -87.70 -85.08
C LEU A 106 -66.82 -87.91 -83.90
N VAL A 107 -66.18 -89.06 -83.82
CA VAL A 107 -65.19 -89.37 -82.76
C VAL A 107 -64.03 -88.38 -82.82
N LYS A 108 -63.53 -88.04 -84.02
CA LYS A 108 -62.47 -87.03 -84.17
C LYS A 108 -62.93 -85.64 -83.73
N THR A 109 -64.17 -85.25 -84.03
CA THR A 109 -64.72 -83.97 -83.55
C THR A 109 -64.94 -83.97 -82.04
N GLU A 110 -65.45 -85.06 -81.45
CA GLU A 110 -65.60 -85.19 -80.00
C GLU A 110 -64.25 -85.11 -79.30
N GLN A 111 -63.23 -85.79 -79.82
CA GLN A 111 -61.86 -85.67 -79.32
C GLN A 111 -61.35 -84.23 -79.40
N GLY A 112 -61.55 -83.55 -80.54
CA GLY A 112 -61.19 -82.14 -80.69
C GLY A 112 -61.92 -81.22 -79.69
N THR A 113 -63.19 -81.47 -79.40
CA THR A 113 -63.93 -80.70 -78.39
C THR A 113 -63.41 -80.94 -76.97
N ARG A 114 -63.03 -82.18 -76.62
CA ARG A 114 -62.43 -82.51 -75.32
C ARG A 114 -61.06 -81.84 -75.16
N GLU A 115 -60.23 -81.87 -76.20
CA GLU A 115 -58.92 -81.20 -76.20
C GLU A 115 -59.07 -79.68 -76.09
N ALA A 116 -60.04 -79.09 -76.80
CA ALA A 116 -60.34 -77.65 -76.69
C ALA A 116 -60.85 -77.26 -75.30
N GLN A 117 -61.70 -78.08 -74.67
CA GLN A 117 -62.18 -77.85 -73.32
C GLN A 117 -61.03 -77.95 -72.30
N ALA A 118 -60.16 -78.96 -72.41
CA ALA A 118 -58.99 -79.08 -71.56
C ALA A 118 -58.02 -77.89 -71.72
N ALA A 119 -57.86 -77.37 -72.94
CA ALA A 119 -57.07 -76.17 -73.20
C ALA A 119 -57.71 -74.91 -72.58
N LYS A 120 -59.04 -74.78 -72.65
CA LYS A 120 -59.79 -73.71 -72.01
C LYS A 120 -59.64 -73.75 -70.48
N ASP A 121 -59.84 -74.91 -69.86
CA ASP A 121 -59.72 -75.07 -68.41
C ASP A 121 -58.29 -74.75 -67.93
N LYS A 122 -57.27 -75.14 -68.72
CA LYS A 122 -55.87 -74.78 -68.44
C LYS A 122 -55.63 -73.27 -68.56
N ALA A 123 -56.18 -72.61 -69.57
CA ALA A 123 -56.05 -71.16 -69.75
C ALA A 123 -56.77 -70.40 -68.63
N GLU A 124 -57.96 -70.84 -68.21
CA GLU A 124 -58.68 -70.26 -67.08
C GLU A 124 -57.92 -70.42 -65.76
N ALA A 125 -57.29 -71.58 -65.54
CA ALA A 125 -56.44 -71.81 -64.37
C ALA A 125 -55.20 -70.89 -64.34
N GLU A 126 -54.53 -70.69 -65.48
CA GLU A 126 -53.41 -69.76 -65.58
C GLU A 126 -53.85 -68.30 -65.40
N MET A 127 -55.01 -67.91 -65.95
CA MET A 127 -55.58 -66.58 -65.73
C MET A 127 -55.90 -66.33 -64.25
N ARG A 128 -56.44 -67.31 -63.54
CA ARG A 128 -56.65 -67.22 -62.07
C ARG A 128 -55.33 -67.02 -61.34
N LYS A 129 -54.28 -67.80 -61.66
CA LYS A 129 -52.95 -67.60 -61.05
C LYS A 129 -52.38 -66.20 -61.30
N VAL A 130 -52.56 -65.66 -62.50
CA VAL A 130 -52.11 -64.29 -62.84
C VAL A 130 -52.92 -63.25 -62.05
N GLN A 131 -54.23 -63.42 -61.92
CA GLN A 131 -55.08 -62.54 -61.11
C GLN A 131 -54.70 -62.58 -59.64
N ASP A 132 -54.56 -63.77 -59.04
CA ASP A 132 -54.14 -63.95 -57.66
C ASP A 132 -52.75 -63.33 -57.43
N GLY A 133 -51.82 -63.52 -58.38
CA GLY A 133 -50.49 -62.91 -58.34
C GLY A 133 -50.52 -61.39 -58.44
N ALA A 134 -51.41 -60.82 -59.26
CA ALA A 134 -51.59 -59.38 -59.40
C ALA A 134 -52.22 -58.76 -58.14
N GLU A 135 -53.21 -59.42 -57.55
CA GLU A 135 -53.82 -58.99 -56.28
C GLU A 135 -52.82 -59.05 -55.12
N ALA A 136 -52.02 -60.12 -55.04
CA ALA A 136 -50.98 -60.23 -54.03
C ALA A 136 -49.94 -59.11 -54.16
N ARG A 137 -49.49 -58.80 -55.39
CA ARG A 137 -48.57 -57.68 -55.64
C ARG A 137 -49.19 -56.33 -55.29
N ARG A 138 -50.47 -56.13 -55.61
CA ARG A 138 -51.18 -54.90 -55.26
C ARG A 138 -51.28 -54.72 -53.75
N ARG A 139 -51.65 -55.76 -52.99
CA ARG A 139 -51.68 -55.71 -51.51
C ARG A 139 -50.30 -55.40 -50.94
N ALA A 140 -49.25 -56.06 -51.44
CA ALA A 140 -47.88 -55.77 -51.01
C ALA A 140 -47.46 -54.31 -51.31
N SER A 141 -47.89 -53.75 -52.45
CA SER A 141 -47.67 -52.34 -52.81
C SER A 141 -48.43 -51.39 -51.88
N GLU A 142 -49.70 -51.68 -51.59
CA GLU A 142 -50.53 -50.88 -50.68
C GLU A 142 -49.97 -50.91 -49.24
N GLU A 143 -49.48 -52.06 -48.76
CA GLU A 143 -48.79 -52.19 -47.48
C GLU A 143 -47.47 -51.41 -47.44
N ALA A 144 -46.67 -51.47 -48.51
CA ALA A 144 -45.43 -50.70 -48.63
C ALA A 144 -45.68 -49.19 -48.66
N GLU A 145 -46.70 -48.74 -49.40
CA GLU A 145 -47.10 -47.33 -49.41
C GLU A 145 -47.61 -46.86 -48.04
N ALA A 146 -48.39 -47.69 -47.33
CA ALA A 146 -48.84 -47.38 -45.99
C ALA A 146 -47.67 -47.26 -44.99
N ALA A 147 -46.69 -48.16 -45.07
CA ALA A 147 -45.47 -48.10 -44.27
C ALA A 147 -44.65 -46.84 -44.57
N LEU A 148 -44.46 -46.49 -45.85
CA LEU A 148 -43.76 -45.26 -46.25
C LEU A 148 -44.49 -44.00 -45.78
N ARG A 149 -45.82 -43.94 -45.91
CA ARG A 149 -46.61 -42.81 -45.39
C ARG A 149 -46.47 -42.64 -43.88
N LYS A 150 -46.43 -43.75 -43.14
CA LYS A 150 -46.20 -43.73 -41.69
C LYS A 150 -44.80 -43.18 -41.36
N GLN A 151 -43.76 -43.63 -42.06
CA GLN A 151 -42.40 -43.11 -41.87
C GLN A 151 -42.30 -41.62 -42.19
N VAL A 152 -42.96 -41.14 -43.25
CA VAL A 152 -42.99 -39.72 -43.59
C VAL A 152 -43.66 -38.91 -42.47
N ALA A 153 -44.79 -39.38 -41.93
CA ALA A 153 -45.48 -38.71 -40.84
C ALA A 153 -44.62 -38.66 -39.55
N GLU A 154 -43.90 -39.73 -39.23
CA GLU A 154 -42.96 -39.79 -38.10
C GLU A 154 -41.81 -38.78 -38.28
N LEU A 155 -41.19 -38.73 -39.47
CA LEU A 155 -40.14 -37.77 -39.79
C LEU A 155 -40.62 -36.32 -39.77
N GLU A 156 -41.86 -36.06 -40.20
CA GLU A 156 -42.46 -34.72 -40.11
C GLU A 156 -42.69 -34.29 -38.66
N ALA A 157 -43.10 -35.21 -37.79
CA ALA A 157 -43.24 -34.95 -36.35
C ALA A 157 -41.88 -34.65 -35.70
N GLU A 158 -40.86 -35.47 -35.97
CA GLU A 158 -39.49 -35.23 -35.49
C GLU A 158 -38.95 -33.87 -35.98
N LYS A 159 -39.19 -33.52 -37.25
CA LYS A 159 -38.80 -32.22 -37.81
C LYS A 159 -39.46 -31.07 -37.05
N GLN A 160 -40.75 -31.17 -36.73
CA GLN A 160 -41.46 -30.14 -35.96
C GLN A 160 -40.91 -30.02 -34.53
N GLU A 161 -40.58 -31.14 -33.89
CA GLU A 161 -39.97 -31.17 -32.57
C GLU A 161 -38.58 -30.51 -32.58
N LEU A 162 -37.74 -30.86 -33.57
CA LEU A 162 -36.42 -30.25 -33.77
C LEU A 162 -36.51 -28.75 -34.05
N GLN A 163 -37.49 -28.30 -34.84
CA GLN A 163 -37.73 -26.87 -35.05
C GLN A 163 -38.12 -26.17 -33.73
N GLY A 164 -38.94 -26.83 -32.89
CA GLY A 164 -39.31 -26.36 -31.57
C GLY A 164 -38.11 -26.24 -30.61
N THR A 165 -37.21 -27.23 -30.60
CA THR A 165 -36.00 -27.19 -29.77
C THR A 165 -35.01 -26.13 -30.26
N ILE A 166 -34.80 -25.99 -31.57
CA ILE A 166 -33.99 -24.92 -32.16
C ILE A 166 -34.54 -23.54 -31.75
N ALA A 167 -35.85 -23.31 -31.86
CA ALA A 167 -36.45 -22.05 -31.47
C ALA A 167 -36.31 -21.73 -29.97
N LYS A 168 -36.28 -22.75 -29.11
CA LYS A 168 -35.98 -22.60 -27.67
C LYS A 168 -34.51 -22.25 -27.44
N LEU A 169 -33.59 -22.95 -28.13
CA LEU A 169 -32.15 -22.72 -28.02
C LEU A 169 -31.75 -21.32 -28.52
N VAL A 170 -32.33 -20.86 -29.63
CA VAL A 170 -32.10 -19.49 -30.14
C VAL A 170 -32.55 -18.45 -29.12
N ARG A 171 -33.76 -18.57 -28.58
CA ARG A 171 -34.26 -17.65 -27.53
C ARG A 171 -33.38 -17.66 -26.27
N SER A 172 -32.96 -18.86 -25.83
CA SER A 172 -32.04 -19.01 -24.70
C SER A 172 -30.69 -18.35 -24.97
N LYS A 173 -30.11 -18.57 -26.15
CA LYS A 173 -28.86 -17.94 -26.59
C LYS A 173 -28.98 -16.42 -26.59
N ASP A 174 -30.07 -15.86 -27.13
CA ASP A 174 -30.28 -14.41 -27.17
C ASP A 174 -30.44 -13.83 -25.77
N GLN A 175 -31.15 -14.52 -24.87
CA GLN A 175 -31.27 -14.13 -23.47
C GLN A 175 -29.92 -14.15 -22.75
N VAL A 176 -29.12 -15.21 -22.94
CA VAL A 176 -27.76 -15.30 -22.36
C VAL A 176 -26.84 -14.24 -22.96
N SER A 177 -26.91 -14.00 -24.27
CA SER A 177 -26.11 -12.97 -24.93
C SER A 177 -26.47 -11.56 -24.43
N THR A 178 -27.73 -11.31 -24.11
CA THR A 178 -28.17 -10.02 -23.56
C THR A 178 -27.67 -9.85 -22.14
N LYS A 179 -27.85 -10.88 -21.29
CA LYS A 179 -27.30 -10.88 -19.92
C LYS A 179 -25.78 -10.73 -19.89
N LEU A 180 -25.08 -11.36 -20.83
CA LEU A 180 -23.63 -11.23 -20.94
C LEU A 180 -23.21 -9.79 -21.29
N LYS A 181 -23.95 -9.11 -22.17
CA LYS A 181 -23.69 -7.70 -22.47
C LYS A 181 -23.96 -6.81 -21.26
N GLU A 182 -25.10 -7.01 -20.58
CA GLU A 182 -25.44 -6.27 -19.36
C GLU A 182 -24.37 -6.42 -18.28
N THR A 183 -23.91 -7.65 -18.01
CA THR A 183 -22.85 -7.87 -17.02
C THR A 183 -21.51 -7.30 -17.46
N MET A 184 -21.15 -7.38 -18.75
CA MET A 184 -19.94 -6.73 -19.27
C MET A 184 -20.01 -5.20 -19.10
N ASP A 185 -21.14 -4.57 -19.38
CA ASP A 185 -21.34 -3.13 -19.21
C ASP A 185 -21.27 -2.74 -17.72
N GLU A 186 -21.82 -3.56 -16.81
CA GLU A 186 -21.71 -3.38 -15.36
C GLU A 186 -20.24 -3.49 -14.88
N TYR A 187 -19.49 -4.48 -15.36
CA TYR A 187 -18.07 -4.62 -15.05
C TYR A 187 -17.26 -3.43 -15.56
N GLN A 188 -17.51 -2.99 -16.79
CA GLN A 188 -16.83 -1.84 -17.37
C GLN A 188 -17.14 -0.55 -16.58
N SER A 189 -18.41 -0.32 -16.26
CA SER A 189 -18.84 0.82 -15.44
C SER A 189 -18.16 0.81 -14.06
N THR A 190 -18.09 -0.36 -13.41
CA THR A 190 -17.42 -0.53 -12.12
C THR A 190 -15.91 -0.29 -12.23
N ALA A 191 -15.28 -0.78 -13.30
CA ALA A 191 -13.86 -0.56 -13.58
C ALA A 191 -13.58 0.94 -13.79
N ASP A 192 -14.40 1.65 -14.57
CA ASP A 192 -14.26 3.09 -14.81
C ASP A 192 -14.44 3.93 -13.52
N VAL A 193 -15.31 3.51 -12.61
CA VAL A 193 -15.46 4.13 -11.27
C VAL A 193 -14.21 3.87 -10.43
N ALA A 194 -13.73 2.62 -10.39
CA ALA A 194 -12.52 2.27 -9.65
C ALA A 194 -11.28 3.02 -10.18
N GLU A 195 -11.12 3.13 -11.51
CA GLU A 195 -10.03 3.90 -12.12
C GLU A 195 -10.09 5.39 -11.76
N ARG A 196 -11.29 5.98 -11.78
CA ARG A 196 -11.48 7.39 -11.35
C ARG A 196 -11.09 7.58 -9.89
N GLU A 197 -11.48 6.65 -9.01
CA GLU A 197 -11.16 6.71 -7.60
C GLU A 197 -9.66 6.52 -7.34
N ILE A 198 -9.01 5.59 -8.05
CA ILE A 198 -7.56 5.42 -8.00
C ILE A 198 -6.85 6.73 -8.39
N ARG A 199 -7.28 7.39 -9.47
CA ARG A 199 -6.69 8.68 -9.89
C ARG A 199 -6.93 9.78 -8.84
N ARG A 200 -8.11 9.83 -8.23
CA ARG A 200 -8.43 10.78 -7.14
C ARG A 200 -7.51 10.54 -5.94
N LEU A 201 -7.40 9.31 -5.48
CA LEU A 201 -6.56 8.93 -4.35
C LEU A 201 -5.08 9.17 -4.64
N GLN A 202 -4.60 8.90 -5.85
CA GLN A 202 -3.23 9.24 -6.26
C GLN A 202 -2.97 10.75 -6.21
N ALA A 203 -3.92 11.57 -6.63
CA ALA A 203 -3.80 13.03 -6.53
C ALA A 203 -3.82 13.51 -5.07
N GLU A 204 -4.67 12.94 -4.23
CA GLU A 204 -4.73 13.24 -2.79
C GLU A 204 -3.44 12.84 -2.07
N VAL A 205 -2.89 11.65 -2.36
CA VAL A 205 -1.60 11.19 -1.83
C VAL A 205 -0.49 12.14 -2.26
N LYS A 206 -0.41 12.48 -3.55
CA LYS A 206 0.61 13.43 -4.04
C LYS A 206 0.52 14.79 -3.34
N LYS A 207 -0.71 15.32 -3.17
CA LYS A 207 -0.93 16.58 -2.46
C LYS A 207 -0.53 16.47 -0.98
N ALA A 208 -0.80 15.34 -0.33
CA ALA A 208 -0.42 15.10 1.05
C ALA A 208 1.11 14.94 1.21
N GLU A 209 1.78 14.29 0.26
CA GLU A 209 3.25 14.20 0.20
C GLU A 209 3.88 15.58 0.01
N GLU A 210 3.41 16.37 -0.94
CA GLU A 210 3.87 17.75 -1.16
C GLU A 210 3.67 18.62 0.09
N ALA A 211 2.52 18.50 0.77
CA ALA A 211 2.25 19.20 2.01
C ALA A 211 3.17 18.74 3.16
N ARG A 212 3.43 17.43 3.28
CA ARG A 212 4.35 16.88 4.27
C ARG A 212 5.76 17.37 4.04
N ASP A 213 6.24 17.32 2.80
CA ASP A 213 7.60 17.74 2.45
C ASP A 213 7.75 19.26 2.68
N ALA A 214 6.73 20.06 2.34
CA ALA A 214 6.70 21.49 2.67
C ALA A 214 6.75 21.75 4.19
N ALA A 215 6.02 20.95 5.00
CA ALA A 215 6.05 21.05 6.45
C ALA A 215 7.43 20.67 7.03
N VAL A 216 8.07 19.63 6.49
CA VAL A 216 9.45 19.26 6.88
C VAL A 216 10.43 20.37 6.56
N VAL A 217 10.34 20.98 5.37
CA VAL A 217 11.19 22.13 4.99
C VAL A 217 10.93 23.32 5.91
N ALA A 218 9.68 23.60 6.26
CA ALA A 218 9.33 24.67 7.20
C ALA A 218 9.93 24.43 8.60
N VAL A 219 9.81 23.21 9.14
CA VAL A 219 10.40 22.83 10.43
C VAL A 219 11.92 22.86 10.39
N GLN A 220 12.55 22.40 9.30
CA GLN A 220 14.01 22.49 9.14
C GLN A 220 14.48 23.94 9.12
N LYS A 221 13.73 24.83 8.44
CA LYS A 221 14.02 26.26 8.43
C LYS A 221 13.86 26.88 9.82
N GLU A 222 12.76 26.58 10.51
CA GLU A 222 12.53 27.05 11.89
C GLU A 222 13.63 26.56 12.85
N ASN A 223 14.03 25.30 12.74
CA ASN A 223 15.14 24.75 13.53
C ASN A 223 16.48 25.43 13.18
N ALA A 224 16.74 25.70 11.90
CA ALA A 224 17.94 26.41 11.47
C ALA A 224 17.96 27.85 12.02
N ASP A 225 16.84 28.56 11.97
CA ASP A 225 16.68 29.91 12.51
C ASP A 225 16.84 29.91 14.04
N ALA A 226 16.22 28.96 14.74
CA ALA A 226 16.37 28.79 16.19
C ALA A 226 17.81 28.46 16.61
N LEU A 227 18.53 27.64 15.84
CA LEU A 227 19.95 27.37 16.06
C LEU A 227 20.81 28.61 15.80
N ALA A 228 20.50 29.39 14.76
CA ALA A 228 21.20 30.65 14.47
C ALA A 228 21.01 31.67 15.60
N ASP A 229 19.80 31.79 16.14
CA ASP A 229 19.50 32.68 17.27
C ASP A 229 20.16 32.20 18.56
N ARG A 230 20.11 30.90 18.88
CA ARG A 230 20.90 30.32 19.99
C ARG A 230 22.40 30.58 19.83
N ALA A 231 22.94 30.51 18.61
CA ALA A 231 24.33 30.83 18.36
C ALA A 231 24.65 32.33 18.58
N LYS A 232 23.73 33.25 18.24
CA LYS A 232 23.87 34.68 18.56
C LYS A 232 23.82 34.92 20.07
N GLU A 233 22.88 34.30 20.77
CA GLU A 233 22.76 34.38 22.23
C GLU A 233 24.00 33.84 22.92
N ALA A 234 24.50 32.67 22.50
CA ALA A 234 25.74 32.10 23.02
C ALA A 234 26.94 33.04 22.80
N ARG A 235 27.06 33.66 21.62
CA ARG A 235 28.10 34.67 21.36
C ARG A 235 27.95 35.91 22.25
N LEU A 236 26.72 36.37 22.50
CA LEU A 236 26.46 37.50 23.38
C LEU A 236 26.79 37.17 24.84
N LEU A 237 26.38 35.99 25.32
CA LEU A 237 26.71 35.49 26.64
C LEU A 237 28.22 35.32 26.81
N GLN A 238 28.91 34.79 25.80
CA GLN A 238 30.37 34.70 25.79
C GLN A 238 31.00 36.09 25.91
N ARG A 239 30.55 37.09 25.13
CA ARG A 239 31.04 38.47 25.25
C ARG A 239 30.78 39.07 26.64
N ARG A 240 29.60 38.82 27.22
CA ARG A 240 29.26 39.27 28.59
C ARG A 240 30.14 38.58 29.63
N TYR A 241 30.37 37.28 29.48
CA TYR A 241 31.27 36.52 30.33
C TYR A 241 32.70 37.06 30.24
N ASP A 242 33.24 37.26 29.04
CA ASP A 242 34.58 37.79 28.82
C ASP A 242 34.70 39.23 29.37
N SER A 243 33.67 40.05 29.21
CA SER A 243 33.62 41.40 29.78
C SER A 243 33.56 41.39 31.31
N ALA A 244 32.73 40.52 31.90
CA ALA A 244 32.64 40.36 33.34
C ALA A 244 33.92 39.77 33.94
N LYS A 245 34.57 38.84 33.24
CA LYS A 245 35.88 38.30 33.58
C LYS A 245 36.94 39.40 33.54
N GLY A 246 36.97 40.23 32.50
CA GLY A 246 37.86 41.39 32.40
C GLY A 246 37.63 42.41 33.53
N LEU A 247 36.36 42.68 33.88
CA LEU A 247 36.02 43.52 35.04
C LEU A 247 36.45 42.88 36.36
N ALA A 248 36.26 41.57 36.53
CA ALA A 248 36.70 40.86 37.72
C ALA A 248 38.23 40.86 37.85
N GLU A 249 38.96 40.60 36.76
CA GLU A 249 40.43 40.69 36.72
C GLU A 249 40.90 42.13 36.99
N SER A 250 40.25 43.14 36.41
CA SER A 250 40.53 44.55 36.70
C SER A 250 40.22 44.92 38.15
N SER A 251 39.11 44.44 38.72
CA SER A 251 38.74 44.68 40.11
C SER A 251 39.69 43.98 41.08
N ARG A 252 40.20 42.80 40.70
CA ARG A 252 41.23 42.08 41.44
C ARG A 252 42.54 42.85 41.40
N GLY A 253 42.95 43.34 40.23
CA GLY A 253 44.11 44.22 40.09
C GLY A 253 43.96 45.52 40.89
N ALA A 254 42.78 46.13 40.88
CA ALA A 254 42.48 47.32 41.68
C ALA A 254 42.46 47.01 43.19
N TYR A 255 41.94 45.86 43.60
CA TYR A 255 41.96 45.41 44.99
C TYR A 255 43.38 45.10 45.46
N GLU A 256 44.20 44.44 44.65
CA GLU A 256 45.62 44.19 44.94
C GLU A 256 46.42 45.51 44.99
N ALA A 257 46.12 46.48 44.12
CA ALA A 257 46.70 47.82 44.16
C ALA A 257 46.24 48.62 45.39
N ALA A 258 44.96 48.60 45.73
CA ALA A 258 44.41 49.22 46.93
C ALA A 258 44.98 48.58 48.20
N LYS A 259 45.16 47.26 48.21
CA LYS A 259 45.83 46.54 49.30
C LYS A 259 47.27 47.01 49.45
N LYS A 260 48.03 47.16 48.36
CA LYS A 260 49.38 47.75 48.41
C LYS A 260 49.38 49.19 48.92
N GLN A 261 48.42 50.02 48.50
CA GLN A 261 48.29 51.39 49.02
C GLN A 261 47.96 51.40 50.52
N VAL A 262 47.10 50.49 51.00
CA VAL A 262 46.82 50.34 52.44
C VAL A 262 48.05 49.82 53.19
N GLU A 263 48.81 48.89 52.63
CA GLU A 263 50.09 48.42 53.21
C GLU A 263 51.13 49.55 53.26
N GLU A 264 51.23 50.38 52.22
CA GLU A 264 52.12 51.57 52.21
C GLU A 264 51.65 52.65 53.21
N LEU A 265 50.34 52.92 53.28
CA LEU A 265 49.77 53.88 54.23
C LEU A 265 49.92 53.40 55.68
N THR A 266 49.74 52.11 55.95
CA THR A 266 49.97 51.54 57.29
C THR A 266 51.45 51.53 57.64
N ALA A 267 52.36 51.29 56.69
CA ALA A 267 53.79 51.46 56.90
C ALA A 267 54.19 52.93 57.17
N GLN A 268 53.54 53.90 56.51
CA GLN A 268 53.74 55.33 56.78
C GLN A 268 53.18 55.74 58.15
N GLN A 269 52.02 55.22 58.55
CA GLN A 269 51.45 55.45 59.88
C GLN A 269 52.30 54.82 60.98
N ALA A 270 52.87 53.62 60.77
CA ALA A 270 53.80 53.01 61.70
C ALA A 270 55.06 53.88 61.89
N LYS A 271 55.63 54.43 60.81
CA LYS A 271 56.74 55.38 60.88
C LYS A 271 56.37 56.69 61.58
N ALA A 272 55.14 57.18 61.39
CA ALA A 272 54.65 58.38 62.07
C ALA A 272 54.41 58.14 63.58
N ALA A 273 53.93 56.96 63.97
CA ALA A 273 53.76 56.56 65.36
C ALA A 273 55.11 56.42 66.09
N GLU A 274 56.11 55.82 65.43
CA GLU A 274 57.47 55.70 65.98
C GLU A 274 58.16 57.08 66.13
N ALA A 275 57.89 58.01 65.22
CA ALA A 275 58.33 59.41 65.34
C ALA A 275 57.62 60.17 66.48
N ALA A 276 56.34 59.85 66.76
CA ALA A 276 55.60 60.44 67.88
C ALA A 276 56.08 59.92 69.24
N ASP A 277 56.36 58.62 69.36
CA ASP A 277 56.90 58.01 70.59
C ASP A 277 58.30 58.54 70.95
N THR A 278 59.15 58.76 69.93
CA THR A 278 60.47 59.38 70.13
C THR A 278 60.38 60.86 70.54
N GLN A 279 59.37 61.60 70.09
CA GLN A 279 59.09 62.95 70.60
C GLN A 279 58.52 62.95 72.02
N ALA A 280 57.67 61.99 72.38
CA ALA A 280 57.12 61.85 73.73
C ALA A 280 58.21 61.57 74.77
N ARG A 281 59.20 60.71 74.45
CA ARG A 281 60.36 60.46 75.34
C ARG A 281 61.22 61.70 75.56
N ARG A 282 61.50 62.47 74.49
CA ARG A 282 62.27 63.73 74.60
C ARG A 282 61.56 64.77 75.47
N LEU A 283 60.23 64.83 75.44
CA LEU A 283 59.44 65.74 76.28
C LEU A 283 59.40 65.30 77.75
N SER A 284 59.42 63.99 78.06
CA SER A 284 59.52 63.51 79.43
C SER A 284 60.90 63.76 80.05
N GLU A 285 61.98 63.60 79.27
CA GLU A 285 63.35 63.87 79.71
C GLU A 285 63.58 65.38 79.95
N ALA A 286 63.02 66.25 79.10
CA ALA A 286 63.09 67.70 79.28
C ALA A 286 62.32 68.21 80.52
N ARG A 287 61.25 67.54 80.93
CA ARG A 287 60.50 67.89 82.16
C ARG A 287 61.29 67.52 83.42
N ALA A 288 61.89 66.33 83.47
CA ALA A 288 62.74 65.90 84.59
C ALA A 288 63.97 66.81 84.79
N ALA A 289 64.59 67.28 83.70
CA ALA A 289 65.73 68.21 83.77
C ALA A 289 65.36 69.61 84.29
N ARG A 290 64.13 70.07 84.02
CA ARG A 290 63.63 71.37 84.49
C ARG A 290 63.33 71.37 86.00
N ASP A 291 62.77 70.29 86.51
CA ASP A 291 62.41 70.20 87.93
C ASP A 291 63.66 70.06 88.82
N ALA A 292 64.73 69.42 88.33
CA ALA A 292 66.03 69.37 89.01
C ALA A 292 66.71 70.75 89.11
N ALA A 293 66.67 71.56 88.04
CA ALA A 293 67.29 72.90 88.02
C ALA A 293 66.56 73.93 88.91
N ASN A 294 65.26 73.78 89.12
CA ASN A 294 64.50 74.66 90.00
C ASN A 294 64.79 74.39 91.50
N ALA A 295 65.04 73.14 91.87
CA ALA A 295 65.40 72.78 93.25
C ALA A 295 66.77 73.37 93.67
N GLU A 296 67.75 73.41 92.76
CA GLU A 296 69.07 74.02 93.04
C GLU A 296 69.00 75.55 93.18
N LEU A 297 68.12 76.22 92.42
CA LEU A 297 67.93 77.67 92.51
C LEU A 297 67.28 78.14 93.82
N GLU A 298 66.43 77.32 94.44
CA GLU A 298 65.83 77.65 95.74
C GLU A 298 66.81 77.47 96.90
N SER A 299 67.69 76.48 96.82
CA SER A 299 68.80 76.28 97.77
C SER A 299 69.76 77.48 97.79
N LEU A 300 70.19 77.97 96.62
CA LEU A 300 71.13 79.10 96.53
C LEU A 300 70.54 80.44 97.00
N ARG A 301 69.21 80.64 96.86
CA ARG A 301 68.53 81.85 97.36
C ARG A 301 68.45 81.89 98.89
N ALA A 302 68.29 80.74 99.54
CA ALA A 302 68.27 80.65 100.99
C ALA A 302 69.65 80.98 101.61
N GLU A 303 70.74 80.51 100.99
CA GLU A 303 72.11 80.77 101.45
C GLU A 303 72.52 82.26 101.30
N HIS A 304 72.14 82.90 100.19
CA HIS A 304 72.43 84.32 99.96
C HIS A 304 71.71 85.25 100.97
N GLY A 305 70.48 84.92 101.36
CA GLY A 305 69.73 85.68 102.37
C GLY A 305 70.38 85.66 103.75
N GLN A 306 71.00 84.54 104.12
CA GLN A 306 71.68 84.40 105.41
C GLN A 306 72.99 85.22 105.47
N LEU A 307 73.76 85.27 104.37
CA LEU A 307 74.99 86.05 104.30
C LEU A 307 74.74 87.57 104.34
N HIS A 308 73.70 88.06 103.68
CA HIS A 308 73.33 89.47 103.72
C HIS A 308 72.87 89.92 105.10
N ALA A 309 72.10 89.08 105.81
CA ALA A 309 71.68 89.35 107.18
C ALA A 309 72.86 89.41 108.16
N LEU A 310 73.87 88.54 107.99
CA LEU A 310 75.10 88.57 108.78
C LEU A 310 75.92 89.85 108.55
N PHE A 311 76.03 90.31 107.30
CA PHE A 311 76.76 91.53 106.96
C PHE A 311 76.16 92.79 107.61
N VAL A 312 74.84 92.94 107.55
CA VAL A 312 74.13 94.07 108.20
C VAL A 312 74.24 94.00 109.72
N ARG A 313 74.17 92.80 110.30
CA ARG A 313 74.22 92.61 111.77
C ARG A 313 75.60 92.92 112.37
N LEU A 314 76.67 92.84 111.59
CA LEU A 314 78.04 93.17 112.02
C LEU A 314 78.36 94.67 111.94
N GLY A 315 77.38 95.54 111.61
CA GLY A 315 77.59 96.99 111.56
C GLY A 315 78.43 97.45 110.35
N GLY A 316 78.52 96.63 109.30
CA GLY A 316 79.28 96.91 108.07
C GLY A 316 78.99 98.28 107.44
N PRO A 317 77.72 98.74 107.34
CA PRO A 317 77.41 100.06 106.79
C PRO A 317 77.99 101.21 107.62
N GLN A 318 77.96 101.09 108.95
CA GLN A 318 78.50 102.11 109.87
C GLN A 318 80.04 102.13 109.88
N GLN A 319 80.69 100.97 109.73
CA GLN A 319 82.16 100.88 109.58
C GLN A 319 82.64 101.58 108.30
N GLN A 320 81.95 101.40 107.17
CA GLN A 320 82.33 102.03 105.91
C GLN A 320 82.18 103.56 105.94
N ALA A 321 81.14 104.07 106.57
CA ALA A 321 80.96 105.51 106.77
C ALA A 321 82.07 106.11 107.67
N ALA A 322 82.53 105.37 108.68
CA ALA A 322 83.64 105.79 109.55
C ALA A 322 85.00 105.76 108.82
N GLU A 323 85.27 104.76 107.98
CA GLU A 323 86.51 104.69 107.18
C GLU A 323 86.59 105.80 106.12
N LEU A 324 85.46 106.21 105.54
CA LEU A 324 85.36 107.37 104.65
C LEU A 324 85.68 108.70 105.35
N GLN A 325 85.34 108.84 106.64
CA GLN A 325 85.71 110.02 107.43
C GLN A 325 87.19 109.97 107.89
N ALA A 326 87.71 108.79 108.21
CA ALA A 326 89.11 108.61 108.64
C ALA A 326 90.13 108.81 107.51
N SER A 327 89.80 108.41 106.27
CA SER A 327 90.64 108.60 105.08
C SER A 327 90.79 110.08 104.66
N ALA A 328 89.94 110.98 105.14
CA ALA A 328 90.03 112.43 104.88
C ALA A 328 91.18 113.14 105.62
N GLY A 329 91.77 112.52 106.65
CA GLY A 329 92.93 113.06 107.38
C GLY A 329 94.31 112.68 106.84
N ALA A 330 94.40 111.65 105.97
CA ALA A 330 95.68 110.99 105.65
C ALA A 330 96.28 111.32 104.27
N ALA A 331 95.63 112.16 103.46
CA ALA A 331 96.04 112.45 102.07
C ALA A 331 96.73 113.82 101.88
N ALA A 332 97.64 114.19 102.79
CA ALA A 332 98.53 115.36 102.66
C ALA A 332 99.98 114.99 102.28
N GLY A 333 100.26 113.74 101.91
CA GLY A 333 101.57 113.39 101.38
C GLY A 333 101.72 111.92 101.10
N ARG A 334 101.72 111.54 99.82
CA ARG A 334 102.54 110.45 99.27
C ARG A 334 102.38 110.38 97.75
N GLU A 335 103.54 110.48 97.10
CA GLU A 335 103.72 110.41 95.66
C GLU A 335 103.57 108.99 95.12
N PHE A 336 102.84 108.94 94.00
CA PHE A 336 102.84 108.04 92.85
C PHE A 336 103.92 106.94 92.72
N ASN A 337 103.50 105.74 92.26
CA ASN A 337 104.38 104.85 91.49
C ASN A 337 103.61 103.93 90.52
N PRO A 338 103.86 103.96 89.20
CA PRO A 338 103.15 103.19 88.19
C PRO A 338 104.01 102.02 87.71
N ASN A 339 103.87 100.80 88.25
CA ASN A 339 104.41 99.61 87.59
C ASN A 339 103.95 98.31 88.28
N ARG A 340 102.95 97.64 87.71
CA ARG A 340 102.91 96.16 87.60
C ARG A 340 101.75 95.71 86.71
N SER A 341 102.12 95.41 85.47
CA SER A 341 101.34 94.68 84.47
C SER A 341 101.38 93.17 84.70
N PHE A 342 100.31 92.44 84.39
CA PHE A 342 100.34 91.09 83.76
C PHE A 342 98.98 90.85 83.04
N LYS A 343 98.97 90.93 81.70
CA LYS A 343 98.75 89.83 80.71
C LYS A 343 97.36 89.15 80.81
N SER A 344 96.55 88.94 79.77
CA SER A 344 96.68 89.05 78.30
C SER A 344 95.33 88.72 77.62
N GLY A 345 94.98 89.44 76.53
CA GLY A 345 94.06 88.99 75.46
C GLY A 345 92.59 89.48 75.55
N ALA A 346 92.29 90.77 75.28
CA ALA A 346 91.96 91.38 73.96
C ALA A 346 90.62 90.86 73.35
N ALA A 347 89.47 91.55 73.42
CA ALA A 347 89.07 92.90 72.98
C ALA A 347 89.17 93.11 71.44
N PRO A 348 88.23 93.84 70.81
CA PRO A 348 88.35 95.31 70.83
C PRO A 348 87.01 96.10 70.89
N ARG A 349 87.04 97.20 71.66
CA ARG A 349 86.88 98.63 71.27
C ARG A 349 85.48 99.02 70.77
N GLY A 350 84.78 100.01 71.31
CA GLY A 350 85.15 101.11 72.19
C GLY A 350 84.48 102.39 71.68
N SER A 351 84.03 103.27 72.57
CA SER A 351 84.20 104.73 72.39
C SER A 351 83.85 105.44 73.71
N ALA A 352 84.75 106.31 74.13
CA ALA A 352 84.67 107.13 75.33
C ALA A 352 84.05 108.49 74.99
N LEU A 353 83.32 109.09 75.93
CA LEU A 353 83.15 110.54 76.00
C LEU A 353 83.16 111.00 77.47
N LYS A 354 83.94 112.06 77.69
CA LYS A 354 84.24 112.72 78.95
C LYS A 354 83.04 113.56 79.41
N SER A 355 82.63 113.39 80.67
CA SER A 355 82.05 114.48 81.47
C SER A 355 82.49 114.30 82.91
N ARG A 356 83.05 115.37 83.47
CA ARG A 356 83.47 115.51 84.87
C ARG A 356 82.27 115.38 85.80
N HIS A 357 82.00 114.18 86.31
CA HIS A 357 81.35 113.89 87.59
C HIS A 357 81.84 112.49 87.98
N GLY A 358 82.41 112.34 89.18
CA GLY A 358 82.84 111.04 89.71
C GLY A 358 81.65 110.07 89.72
N TYR A 359 81.90 108.84 89.31
CA TYR A 359 80.93 107.75 89.24
C TYR A 359 81.23 106.77 90.38
N CYS A 360 80.20 106.27 91.05
CA CYS A 360 80.32 105.02 91.80
C CYS A 360 79.18 104.04 91.47
N LEU A 361 79.55 102.76 91.47
CA LEU A 361 78.80 101.58 91.04
C LEU A 361 77.87 101.05 92.13
N HIS A 362 76.70 100.58 91.68
CA HIS A 362 75.72 99.73 92.37
C HIS A 362 75.00 100.35 93.58
N GLY A 363 73.79 100.80 93.32
CA GLY A 363 72.79 101.09 94.34
C GLY A 363 71.54 100.25 94.13
N GLY A 364 71.17 99.44 95.12
CA GLY A 364 69.83 98.88 95.24
C GLY A 364 69.76 97.40 95.68
N PRO A 365 69.04 97.07 96.76
CA PRO A 365 68.84 95.70 97.22
C PRO A 365 67.95 94.89 96.26
N CYS A 366 68.36 93.65 96.00
CA CYS A 366 67.70 92.69 95.13
C CYS A 366 66.27 92.34 95.60
N THR A 367 65.27 93.11 95.17
CA THR A 367 63.87 92.69 95.24
C THR A 367 63.51 91.84 94.03
N ALA A 368 62.78 90.76 94.29
CA ALA A 368 62.49 89.66 93.38
C ALA A 368 62.00 90.11 91.99
N GLY A 369 62.79 89.77 90.97
CA GLY A 369 62.44 89.94 89.55
C GLY A 369 63.28 90.99 88.83
N ALA A 370 64.56 90.70 88.55
CA ALA A 370 65.39 91.57 87.72
C ALA A 370 66.34 90.78 86.80
N ASN A 371 65.83 90.37 85.63
CA ASN A 371 66.62 89.99 84.45
C ASN A 371 67.23 91.23 83.75
N ASN A 372 67.73 92.22 84.50
CA ASN A 372 68.26 93.45 83.91
C ASN A 372 69.41 94.04 84.74
N VAL A 373 70.56 93.36 84.70
CA VAL A 373 71.80 93.75 85.40
C VAL A 373 72.60 94.85 84.66
N ASN A 374 72.09 95.35 83.52
CA ASN A 374 72.80 96.30 82.65
C ASN A 374 72.26 97.75 82.69
N ARG A 375 71.38 98.11 83.63
CA ARG A 375 70.94 99.51 83.81
C ARG A 375 71.70 100.17 84.96
N LEU A 376 72.69 100.98 84.62
CA LEU A 376 73.42 101.84 85.56
C LEU A 376 72.61 103.13 85.80
N HIS A 377 72.23 103.41 87.05
CA HIS A 377 71.64 104.69 87.45
C HIS A 377 72.71 105.62 88.02
N PRO A 378 72.97 106.79 87.42
CA PRO A 378 73.91 107.75 87.99
C PRO A 378 73.32 108.36 89.27
N LEU A 379 74.07 108.27 90.37
CA LEU A 379 73.78 108.95 91.63
C LEU A 379 74.63 110.21 91.71
N ALA A 380 73.99 111.38 91.79
CA ALA A 380 74.68 112.65 91.88
C ALA A 380 74.95 113.01 93.35
N PHE A 381 76.19 113.31 93.70
CA PHE A 381 76.57 113.91 94.99
C PHE A 381 77.46 115.14 94.72
N GLY A 382 77.16 116.26 95.39
CA GLY A 382 77.84 117.54 95.16
C GLY A 382 79.16 117.70 95.92
N ASP A 383 79.32 116.95 97.01
CA ASP A 383 80.48 116.99 97.90
C ASP A 383 80.64 115.65 98.66
N ARG A 384 81.73 115.53 99.43
CA ARG A 384 82.01 114.31 100.23
C ARG A 384 80.95 114.04 101.29
N ALA A 385 80.32 115.07 101.84
CA ALA A 385 79.24 114.91 102.81
C ALA A 385 78.03 114.22 102.16
N GLY A 386 77.71 114.58 100.92
CA GLY A 386 76.67 113.93 100.12
C GLY A 386 76.96 112.46 99.80
N LEU A 387 78.23 112.09 99.55
CA LEU A 387 78.60 110.68 99.35
C LEU A 387 78.43 109.84 100.63
N GLY A 388 78.81 110.40 101.79
CA GLY A 388 78.64 109.74 103.08
C GLY A 388 77.17 109.46 103.42
N ALA A 389 76.26 110.37 103.09
CA ALA A 389 74.83 110.18 103.28
C ALA A 389 74.27 109.02 102.41
N LEU A 390 74.72 108.91 101.15
CA LEU A 390 74.27 107.84 100.23
C LEU A 390 74.69 106.44 100.69
N VAL A 391 75.86 106.30 101.32
CA VAL A 391 76.32 105.04 101.91
C VAL A 391 75.52 104.71 103.18
N ALA A 392 75.23 105.72 104.01
CA ALA A 392 74.47 105.54 105.25
C ALA A 392 73.00 105.16 105.02
N GLU A 393 72.38 105.65 103.95
CA GLU A 393 70.99 105.34 103.55
C GLU A 393 70.86 104.03 102.74
N GLN A 394 71.91 103.19 102.72
CA GLN A 394 71.97 101.88 102.03
C GLN A 394 71.80 101.96 100.50
N GLY A 395 72.00 103.13 99.91
CA GLY A 395 71.86 103.37 98.48
C GLY A 395 73.12 103.08 97.66
N LEU A 396 74.27 102.83 98.30
CA LEU A 396 75.55 102.61 97.60
C LEU A 396 76.51 101.81 98.49
N PHE A 397 77.22 100.83 97.91
CA PHE A 397 78.28 100.08 98.60
C PHE A 397 79.64 100.37 97.97
N LEU A 398 80.56 100.96 98.73
CA LEU A 398 81.94 101.17 98.31
C LEU A 398 82.79 99.99 98.80
N CYS A 399 83.47 99.28 97.90
CA CYS A 399 84.37 98.21 98.32
C CYS A 399 85.59 98.79 99.06
N SER A 400 86.18 98.00 99.96
CA SER A 400 87.30 98.43 100.81
C SER A 400 88.50 98.94 100.02
N ALA A 401 88.75 98.41 98.81
CA ALA A 401 89.80 98.90 97.92
C ALA A 401 89.53 100.34 97.41
N CYS A 402 88.30 100.65 97.00
CA CYS A 402 87.93 102.00 96.56
C CYS A 402 87.98 103.02 97.72
N VAL A 403 87.58 102.61 98.93
CA VAL A 403 87.68 103.46 100.14
C VAL A 403 89.13 103.74 100.51
N ALA A 404 90.02 102.74 100.43
CA ALA A 404 91.43 102.89 100.77
C ALA A 404 92.24 103.73 99.77
N GLU A 405 91.94 103.61 98.47
CA GLU A 405 92.70 104.29 97.41
C GLU A 405 92.13 105.67 97.03
N GLY A 406 90.96 106.05 97.58
CA GLY A 406 90.33 107.34 97.32
C GLY A 406 89.78 107.50 95.90
N HIS A 407 89.52 106.38 95.21
CA HIS A 407 89.00 106.35 93.84
C HIS A 407 87.48 106.17 93.85
N PHE A 408 86.74 107.28 93.96
CA PHE A 408 85.28 107.37 93.87
C PHE A 408 84.81 108.73 93.35
#